data_AF-A0A9E5SWL0-F1
#
_entry.id   AF-A0A9E5SWL0-F1
#
_cell.length_a   1.000
_cell.length_b   1.000
_cell.length_c   1.000
_cell.angle_alpha   90.00
_cell.angle_beta   90.00
_cell.angle_gamma   90.00
#
_symmetry.space_group_name_H-M   'P 1'
#
loop_
_entity.id
_entity.type
_entity.pdbx_description
1 polymer ?
#
loop_
_entity_poly.entity_id
_entity_poly.type
_entity_poly.pdbx_seq_one_letter_code
_entity_poly.pdbx_strand_id
1 'polypeptide(L)'
;MNYLALLTEDEVKYICSVIHPQSAIAYFQRRPNEFAKVFPGFRPNTMGRFNIPDLLFRQRNRKFISSFIEDHISHWLPEIQEHLDQCIEEGASKDAAYIQILPQSFFAGNVPLYFKLIEEEHPEDYIALLSSAVVEVKNVSEDREKLKADVELKTVEIERLQTELASVKTALNNSKAKQSAHAAEIKSLRQDLVDVDELNATILSKEEAISTLVAEVAQLKKSEKDLKAGLKAAQSGQQQLKAQIREEIEKQQAEKIAKQAAALKPLRPIDMDEFREYLGYNLKDIGASTPSDCYLLLKQHLCDILFHGMPIIINRGTGVPLMKCIANTLVGNTNVVSLTYNNDISAQEIEAFLSKEARIVCLDGFLGDYSETELLALLERHRNKIVFLTLAYDRTLRFVPYEIFRYCHYLNINRIQTLSMSADVTEDPSVVEECMADAPEVNPDTRFSPLLKEILDEFGVSPSLTTYKRARISSEQDLCCALAFDILPYCADVLLIEPFAVSERLNKYAGDKGRCSYKNLFKEWFA
;
A
#
# COMPACT_ATOMS: atom_id res chain seq x y z
N MET A 1 -99.90 111.00 -4.51
CA MET A 1 -100.43 111.53 -3.24
C MET A 1 -99.29 112.16 -2.46
N ASN A 2 -99.58 113.15 -1.60
CA ASN A 2 -98.61 113.66 -0.63
C ASN A 2 -98.67 112.77 0.62
N TYR A 3 -98.02 111.61 0.55
CA TYR A 3 -98.07 110.59 1.60
C TYR A 3 -97.42 111.08 2.90
N LEU A 4 -96.37 111.90 2.83
CA LEU A 4 -95.68 112.39 4.03
C LEU A 4 -96.57 113.25 4.92
N ALA A 5 -97.57 113.94 4.35
CA ALA A 5 -98.54 114.72 5.12
C ALA A 5 -99.49 113.84 5.96
N LEU A 6 -99.63 112.55 5.64
CA LEU A 6 -100.49 111.59 6.33
C LEU A 6 -99.76 110.82 7.47
N LEU A 7 -98.43 110.98 7.57
CA LEU A 7 -97.58 110.18 8.45
C LEU A 7 -97.18 110.93 9.71
N THR A 8 -97.17 110.19 10.82
CA THR A 8 -96.56 110.62 12.09
C THR A 8 -95.04 110.55 12.01
N GLU A 9 -94.33 111.18 12.95
CA GLU A 9 -92.86 111.16 12.95
C GLU A 9 -92.29 109.73 13.04
N ASP A 10 -92.86 108.86 13.87
CA ASP A 10 -92.37 107.48 14.03
C ASP A 10 -92.59 106.64 12.77
N GLU A 11 -93.69 106.88 12.06
CA GLU A 11 -94.00 106.23 10.78
C GLU A 11 -93.02 106.66 9.68
N VAL A 12 -92.73 107.96 9.55
CA VAL A 12 -91.73 108.42 8.58
C VAL A 12 -90.35 107.85 8.91
N LYS A 13 -90.03 107.71 10.20
CA LYS A 13 -88.77 107.09 10.64
C LYS A 13 -88.69 105.61 10.26
N TYR A 14 -89.78 104.85 10.40
CA TYR A 14 -89.84 103.46 9.92
C TYR A 14 -89.60 103.38 8.41
N ILE A 15 -90.33 104.18 7.61
CA ILE A 15 -90.15 104.21 6.15
C ILE A 15 -88.68 104.44 5.80
N CYS A 16 -88.06 105.46 6.38
CA CYS A 16 -86.64 105.75 6.14
C CYS A 16 -85.72 104.57 6.51
N SER A 17 -86.08 103.76 7.52
CA SER A 17 -85.27 102.61 7.97
C SER A 17 -85.33 101.40 7.05
N VAL A 18 -86.44 101.22 6.33
CA VAL A 18 -86.61 100.12 5.39
C VAL A 18 -86.19 100.47 3.97
N ILE A 19 -85.97 101.76 3.67
CA ILE A 19 -85.30 102.16 2.42
C ILE A 19 -83.87 101.63 2.46
N HIS A 20 -83.55 100.77 1.49
CA HIS A 20 -82.19 100.25 1.36
C HIS A 20 -81.20 101.42 1.19
N PRO A 21 -80.15 101.54 2.04
CA PRO A 21 -79.26 102.70 2.04
C PRO A 21 -78.61 103.00 0.69
N GLN A 22 -78.33 101.96 -0.12
CA GLN A 22 -77.74 102.13 -1.44
C GLN A 22 -78.68 102.85 -2.42
N SER A 23 -80.00 102.64 -2.29
CA SER A 23 -81.00 103.29 -3.15
C SER A 23 -81.03 104.81 -2.95
N ALA A 24 -80.91 105.27 -1.70
CA ALA A 24 -80.82 106.69 -1.39
C ALA A 24 -79.54 107.34 -1.92
N ILE A 25 -78.39 106.66 -1.77
CA ILE A 25 -77.11 107.15 -2.30
C ILE A 25 -77.19 107.28 -3.83
N ALA A 26 -77.73 106.28 -4.51
CA ALA A 26 -77.90 106.31 -5.96
C ALA A 26 -78.80 107.47 -6.41
N TYR A 27 -79.88 107.76 -5.67
CA TYR A 27 -80.74 108.90 -5.99
C TYR A 27 -80.04 110.25 -5.81
N PHE A 28 -79.30 110.44 -4.71
CA PHE A 28 -78.51 111.66 -4.47
C PHE A 28 -77.46 111.91 -5.55
N GLN A 29 -76.83 110.85 -6.06
CA GLN A 29 -75.87 110.94 -7.17
C GLN A 29 -76.51 111.45 -8.46
N ARG A 30 -77.75 111.04 -8.76
CA ARG A 30 -78.45 111.42 -9.99
C ARG A 30 -78.87 112.89 -10.02
N ARG A 31 -78.99 113.54 -8.86
CA ARG A 31 -79.43 114.95 -8.73
C ARG A 31 -78.45 115.77 -7.87
N PRO A 32 -77.19 115.94 -8.31
CA PRO A 32 -76.13 116.51 -7.46
C PRO A 32 -76.36 118.00 -7.12
N ASN A 33 -76.98 118.77 -8.02
CA ASN A 33 -77.26 120.19 -7.80
C ASN A 33 -78.30 120.42 -6.69
N GLU A 34 -79.35 119.58 -6.65
CA GLU A 34 -80.34 119.63 -5.57
C GLU A 34 -79.77 119.06 -4.26
N PHE A 35 -78.98 117.98 -4.36
CA PHE A 35 -78.27 117.42 -3.21
C PHE A 35 -77.36 118.45 -2.53
N ALA A 36 -76.54 119.18 -3.28
CA ALA A 36 -75.62 120.17 -2.73
C ALA A 36 -76.33 121.34 -2.03
N LYS A 37 -77.59 121.65 -2.39
CA LYS A 37 -78.40 122.65 -1.69
C LYS A 37 -78.87 122.16 -0.31
N VAL A 38 -79.14 120.86 -0.19
CA VAL A 38 -79.59 120.25 1.08
C VAL A 38 -78.40 119.87 1.96
N PHE A 39 -77.30 119.40 1.37
CA PHE A 39 -76.07 118.97 2.04
C PHE A 39 -74.85 119.69 1.46
N PRO A 40 -74.66 121.00 1.72
CA PRO A 40 -73.55 121.76 1.16
C PRO A 40 -72.20 121.23 1.66
N GLY A 41 -71.24 121.11 0.75
CA GLY A 41 -69.87 120.66 1.04
C GLY A 41 -69.66 119.14 1.05
N PHE A 42 -70.73 118.32 0.99
CA PHE A 42 -70.61 116.86 0.94
C PHE A 42 -70.80 116.30 -0.48
N ARG A 43 -70.26 115.10 -0.74
CA ARG A 43 -70.49 114.37 -1.99
C ARG A 43 -71.45 113.19 -1.77
N PRO A 44 -72.36 112.88 -2.70
CA PRO A 44 -73.30 111.77 -2.55
C PRO A 44 -72.66 110.42 -2.17
N ASN A 45 -71.52 110.04 -2.77
CA ASN A 45 -70.87 108.74 -2.51
C ASN A 45 -70.28 108.63 -1.10
N THR A 46 -69.98 109.76 -0.45
CA THR A 46 -69.51 109.76 0.94
C THR A 46 -70.63 109.54 1.95
N MET A 47 -71.89 109.55 1.50
CA MET A 47 -73.05 109.46 2.39
C MET A 47 -73.21 108.08 3.05
N GLY A 48 -72.73 107.00 2.42
CA GLY A 48 -72.86 105.64 2.97
C GLY A 48 -72.11 105.39 4.29
N ARG A 49 -71.27 106.34 4.74
CA ARG A 49 -70.65 106.32 6.07
C ARG A 49 -71.54 106.88 7.17
N PHE A 50 -72.61 107.59 6.82
CA PHE A 50 -73.58 108.13 7.76
C PHE A 50 -74.80 107.22 7.86
N ASN A 51 -75.58 107.38 8.93
CA ASN A 51 -76.85 106.67 9.06
C ASN A 51 -77.86 107.27 8.06
N ILE A 52 -77.94 106.64 6.89
CA ILE A 52 -78.78 107.08 5.77
C ILE A 52 -80.27 107.18 6.16
N PRO A 53 -80.89 106.17 6.81
CA PRO A 53 -82.24 106.29 7.34
C PRO A 53 -82.48 107.53 8.20
N ASP A 54 -81.61 107.75 9.19
CA ASP A 54 -81.75 108.86 10.12
C ASP A 54 -81.58 110.22 9.42
N LEU A 55 -80.69 110.28 8.44
CA LEU A 55 -80.43 111.50 7.67
C LEU A 55 -81.57 111.86 6.71
N LEU A 56 -82.19 110.87 6.07
CA LEU A 56 -83.42 111.03 5.28
C LEU A 56 -84.55 111.60 6.14
N PHE A 57 -84.73 111.03 7.34
CA PHE A 57 -85.77 111.46 8.28
C PHE A 57 -85.59 112.93 8.74
N ARG A 58 -84.35 113.35 9.06
CA ARG A 58 -84.08 114.71 9.55
C ARG A 58 -84.28 115.80 8.49
N GLN A 59 -83.97 115.51 7.22
CA GLN A 59 -84.10 116.48 6.13
C GLN A 59 -85.41 116.36 5.33
N ARG A 60 -86.36 115.56 5.82
CA ARG A 60 -87.62 115.23 5.12
C ARG A 60 -88.41 116.44 4.63
N ASN A 61 -88.41 117.57 5.35
CA ASN A 61 -89.19 118.76 4.96
C ASN A 61 -88.59 119.53 3.78
N ARG A 62 -87.38 119.17 3.32
CA ARG A 62 -86.80 119.72 2.10
C ARG A 62 -87.44 119.02 0.91
N LYS A 63 -88.01 119.80 -0.02
CA LYS A 63 -88.71 119.30 -1.22
C LYS A 63 -87.97 118.17 -1.98
N PHE A 64 -86.65 118.24 -2.03
CA PHE A 64 -85.80 117.23 -2.67
C PHE A 64 -85.85 115.85 -1.97
N ILE A 65 -85.86 115.83 -0.64
CA ILE A 65 -85.88 114.62 0.19
C ILE A 65 -87.31 114.12 0.40
N SER A 66 -88.28 115.03 0.60
CA SER A 66 -89.69 114.62 0.66
C SER A 66 -90.09 113.88 -0.61
N SER A 67 -89.77 114.44 -1.79
CA SER A 67 -90.08 113.80 -3.07
C SER A 67 -89.45 112.41 -3.19
N PHE A 68 -88.22 112.21 -2.71
CA PHE A 68 -87.57 110.90 -2.75
C PHE A 68 -88.28 109.85 -1.91
N ILE A 69 -88.68 110.23 -0.69
CA ILE A 69 -89.37 109.33 0.24
C ILE A 69 -90.77 109.02 -0.29
N GLU A 70 -91.48 110.03 -0.79
CA GLU A 70 -92.79 109.82 -1.42
C GLU A 70 -92.70 108.95 -2.66
N ASP A 71 -91.67 109.13 -3.48
CA ASP A 71 -91.43 108.30 -4.66
C ASP A 71 -91.28 106.84 -4.22
N HIS A 72 -90.50 106.53 -3.18
CA HIS A 72 -90.33 105.16 -2.70
C HIS A 72 -91.64 104.54 -2.22
N ILE A 73 -92.40 105.26 -1.38
CA ILE A 73 -93.72 104.79 -0.93
C ILE A 73 -94.63 104.54 -2.15
N SER A 74 -94.61 105.44 -3.13
CA SER A 74 -95.45 105.32 -4.32
C SER A 74 -95.07 104.14 -5.23
N HIS A 75 -93.85 103.61 -5.15
CA HIS A 75 -93.43 102.41 -5.88
C HIS A 75 -93.70 101.13 -5.09
N TRP A 76 -93.49 101.15 -3.77
CA TRP A 76 -93.67 99.97 -2.94
C TRP A 76 -95.12 99.51 -2.84
N LEU A 77 -96.07 100.44 -2.74
CA LEU A 77 -97.48 100.06 -2.58
C LEU A 77 -98.03 99.32 -3.81
N PRO A 78 -97.80 99.77 -5.06
CA PRO A 78 -98.18 99.01 -6.25
C PRO A 78 -97.44 97.68 -6.38
N GLU A 79 -96.15 97.61 -6.07
CA GLU A 79 -95.37 96.36 -6.15
C GLU A 79 -95.93 95.29 -5.21
N ILE A 80 -96.27 95.69 -3.99
CA ILE A 80 -96.92 94.80 -3.02
C ILE A 80 -98.32 94.44 -3.50
N GLN A 81 -99.08 95.40 -4.04
CA GLN A 81 -100.41 95.14 -4.55
C GLN A 81 -100.40 94.15 -5.73
N GLU A 82 -99.46 94.29 -6.66
CA GLU A 82 -99.31 93.37 -7.80
C GLU A 82 -99.04 91.93 -7.33
N HIS A 83 -98.13 91.77 -6.35
CA HIS A 83 -97.86 90.44 -5.78
C HIS A 83 -99.03 89.89 -4.97
N LEU A 84 -99.79 90.74 -4.28
CA LEU A 84 -101.01 90.31 -3.60
C LEU A 84 -102.08 89.89 -4.60
N ASP A 85 -102.28 90.65 -5.68
CA ASP A 85 -103.23 90.34 -6.74
C ASP A 85 -102.88 89.02 -7.41
N GLN A 86 -101.58 88.77 -7.69
CA GLN A 86 -101.11 87.48 -8.21
C GLN A 86 -101.45 86.32 -7.26
N CYS A 87 -101.16 86.44 -5.97
CA CYS A 87 -101.54 85.41 -4.99
C CYS A 87 -103.05 85.18 -4.96
N ILE A 88 -103.86 86.25 -5.08
CA ILE A 88 -105.32 86.15 -5.09
C ILE A 88 -105.84 85.52 -6.38
N GLU A 89 -105.28 85.86 -7.55
CA GLU A 89 -105.58 85.23 -8.85
C GLU A 89 -105.24 83.73 -8.85
N GLU A 90 -104.17 83.35 -8.16
CA GLU A 90 -103.79 81.94 -7.92
C GLU A 90 -104.71 81.22 -6.91
N GLY A 91 -105.71 81.92 -6.38
CA GLY A 91 -106.78 81.37 -5.56
C GLY A 91 -106.60 81.57 -4.06
N ALA A 92 -105.61 82.34 -3.61
CA ALA A 92 -105.45 82.66 -2.18
C ALA A 92 -106.54 83.62 -1.71
N SER A 93 -107.01 83.45 -0.47
CA SER A 93 -107.83 84.49 0.16
C SER A 93 -106.97 85.74 0.39
N LYS A 94 -107.62 86.91 0.47
CA LYS A 94 -106.93 88.20 0.70
C LYS A 94 -106.01 88.13 1.93
N ASP A 95 -106.48 87.54 3.03
CA ASP A 95 -105.71 87.37 4.27
C ASP A 95 -104.51 86.43 4.09
N ALA A 96 -104.67 85.34 3.34
CA ALA A 96 -103.57 84.41 3.06
C ALA A 96 -102.51 85.05 2.15
N ALA A 97 -102.93 85.84 1.16
CA ALA A 97 -102.03 86.62 0.31
C ALA A 97 -101.22 87.62 1.16
N TYR A 98 -101.87 88.33 2.09
CA TYR A 98 -101.16 89.20 3.04
C TYR A 98 -100.11 88.45 3.87
N ILE A 99 -100.46 87.29 4.42
CA ILE A 99 -99.52 86.47 5.23
C ILE A 99 -98.36 85.95 4.39
N GLN A 100 -98.53 85.74 3.09
CA GLN A 100 -97.47 85.26 2.21
C GLN A 100 -96.54 86.38 1.72
N ILE A 101 -97.11 87.53 1.36
CA ILE A 101 -96.38 88.62 0.69
C ILE A 101 -95.81 89.62 1.68
N LEU A 102 -96.58 90.05 2.68
CA LEU A 102 -96.11 91.06 3.63
C LEU A 102 -94.83 90.67 4.40
N PRO A 103 -94.53 89.41 4.76
CA PRO A 103 -93.26 89.04 5.42
C PRO A 103 -92.02 89.34 4.61
N GLN A 104 -92.17 89.33 3.29
CA GLN A 104 -91.11 89.58 2.33
C GLN A 104 -91.11 91.04 1.84
N SER A 105 -92.12 91.82 2.25
CA SER A 105 -92.27 93.22 1.87
C SER A 105 -91.48 94.16 2.80
N PHE A 106 -91.35 95.41 2.36
CA PHE A 106 -90.77 96.49 3.16
C PHE A 106 -91.59 96.86 4.40
N PHE A 107 -92.83 96.37 4.51
CA PHE A 107 -93.74 96.61 5.64
C PHE A 107 -93.80 95.43 6.61
N ALA A 108 -92.99 94.38 6.43
CA ALA A 108 -92.97 93.20 7.31
C ALA A 108 -92.82 93.53 8.80
N GLY A 109 -92.11 94.62 9.12
CA GLY A 109 -91.89 95.09 10.49
C GLY A 109 -92.89 96.13 10.99
N ASN A 110 -93.79 96.63 10.14
CA ASN A 110 -94.83 97.58 10.48
C ASN A 110 -96.00 97.48 9.48
N VAL A 111 -96.73 96.36 9.57
CA VAL A 111 -97.93 96.09 8.77
C VAL A 111 -99.06 97.12 8.98
N PRO A 112 -99.31 97.68 10.20
CA PRO A 112 -100.31 98.74 10.36
C PRO A 112 -100.08 99.94 9.43
N LEU A 113 -98.81 100.31 9.25
CA LEU A 113 -98.42 101.42 8.39
C LEU A 113 -98.73 101.18 6.91
N TYR A 114 -98.68 99.93 6.45
CA TYR A 114 -99.07 99.59 5.08
C TYR A 114 -100.55 99.90 4.83
N PHE A 115 -101.44 99.41 5.70
CA PHE A 115 -102.89 99.63 5.58
C PHE A 115 -103.25 101.12 5.66
N LYS A 116 -102.57 101.86 6.54
CA LYS A 116 -102.73 103.31 6.65
C LYS A 116 -102.41 104.03 5.34
N LEU A 117 -101.36 103.63 4.64
CA LEU A 117 -100.90 104.29 3.41
C LEU A 117 -101.78 103.99 2.19
N ILE A 118 -102.49 102.87 2.17
CA ILE A 118 -103.48 102.55 1.14
C ILE A 118 -104.89 103.05 1.50
N GLU A 119 -105.02 103.79 2.61
CA GLU A 119 -106.28 104.34 3.13
C GLU A 119 -107.36 103.26 3.38
N GLU A 120 -106.95 102.03 3.72
CA GLU A 120 -107.86 100.92 4.06
C GLU A 120 -107.95 100.78 5.59
N GLU A 121 -109.10 101.11 6.19
CA GLU A 121 -109.33 100.97 7.63
C GLU A 121 -109.73 99.53 7.99
N HIS A 122 -109.00 98.95 8.94
CA HIS A 122 -109.31 97.64 9.52
C HIS A 122 -109.32 97.70 11.06
N PRO A 123 -110.03 96.77 11.72
CA PRO A 123 -110.00 96.66 13.18
C PRO A 123 -108.58 96.44 13.71
N GLU A 124 -108.24 97.09 14.83
CA GLU A 124 -106.89 97.05 15.41
C GLU A 124 -106.45 95.62 15.75
N ASP A 125 -107.37 94.79 16.27
CA ASP A 125 -107.14 93.37 16.58
C ASP A 125 -106.80 92.54 15.33
N TYR A 126 -107.39 92.87 14.18
CA TYR A 126 -107.11 92.20 12.92
C TYR A 126 -105.70 92.51 12.43
N ILE A 127 -105.32 93.79 12.46
CA ILE A 127 -103.98 94.23 12.06
C ILE A 127 -102.92 93.59 13.00
N ALA A 128 -103.18 93.51 14.30
CA ALA A 128 -102.25 92.89 15.26
C ALA A 128 -102.04 91.39 14.99
N LEU A 129 -103.12 90.65 14.69
CA LEU A 129 -103.04 89.23 14.37
C LEU A 129 -102.26 89.00 13.07
N LEU A 130 -102.58 89.77 12.03
CA LEU A 130 -101.91 89.68 10.74
C LEU A 130 -100.42 90.02 10.86
N SER A 131 -100.08 91.06 11.62
CA SER A 131 -98.69 91.44 11.91
C SER A 131 -97.90 90.28 12.55
N SER A 132 -98.52 89.57 13.49
CA SER A 132 -97.88 88.45 14.19
C SER A 132 -97.68 87.24 13.25
N ALA A 133 -98.68 86.91 12.44
CA ALA A 133 -98.59 85.84 11.45
C ALA A 133 -97.50 86.11 10.42
N VAL A 134 -97.37 87.36 9.98
CA VAL A 134 -96.35 87.80 9.04
C VAL A 134 -94.93 87.57 9.57
N VAL A 135 -94.69 87.87 10.85
CA VAL A 135 -93.38 87.64 11.49
C VAL A 135 -93.06 86.15 11.61
N GLU A 136 -94.04 85.31 11.98
CA GLU A 136 -93.81 83.89 12.21
C GLU A 136 -93.45 83.13 10.93
N VAL A 137 -94.12 83.45 9.81
CA VAL A 137 -93.84 82.85 8.49
C VAL A 137 -92.41 83.15 8.03
N LYS A 138 -91.92 84.37 8.29
CA LYS A 138 -90.54 84.74 7.98
C LYS A 138 -89.54 83.83 8.69
N ASN A 139 -89.72 83.58 9.99
CA ASN A 139 -88.82 82.75 10.79
C ASN A 139 -88.76 81.29 10.30
N VAL A 140 -89.92 80.69 10.01
CA VAL A 140 -90.00 79.28 9.54
C VAL A 140 -89.25 79.05 8.23
N SER A 141 -89.26 80.03 7.33
CA SER A 141 -88.56 79.94 6.05
C SER A 141 -87.03 79.85 6.22
N GLU A 142 -86.48 80.55 7.21
CA GLU A 142 -85.03 80.58 7.46
C GLU A 142 -84.52 79.25 8.05
N ASP A 143 -85.31 78.53 8.84
CA ASP A 143 -84.87 77.26 9.45
C ASP A 143 -84.89 76.08 8.47
N ARG A 144 -85.79 76.11 7.48
CA ARG A 144 -85.87 75.06 6.45
C ARG A 144 -84.60 74.98 5.60
N GLU A 145 -84.02 76.13 5.24
CA GLU A 145 -82.79 76.20 4.45
C GLU A 145 -81.58 75.64 5.22
N LYS A 146 -81.51 75.87 6.53
CA LYS A 146 -80.43 75.31 7.38
C LYS A 146 -80.43 73.78 7.40
N LEU A 147 -81.61 73.16 7.49
CA LEU A 147 -81.73 71.70 7.58
C LEU A 147 -81.31 71.00 6.28
N LYS A 148 -81.60 71.63 5.13
CA LYS A 148 -81.26 71.08 3.81
C LYS A 148 -79.74 70.97 3.61
N ALA A 149 -78.99 71.98 4.05
CA ALA A 149 -77.53 71.98 3.98
C ALA A 149 -76.89 70.86 4.84
N ASP A 150 -77.46 70.53 5.99
CA ASP A 150 -76.91 69.49 6.89
C ASP A 150 -77.06 68.07 6.32
N VAL A 151 -78.14 67.81 5.58
CA VAL A 151 -78.39 66.51 4.91
C VAL A 151 -77.39 66.26 3.79
N GLU A 152 -77.11 67.28 2.97
CA GLU A 152 -76.13 67.19 1.89
C GLU A 152 -74.73 66.87 2.41
N LEU A 153 -74.31 67.52 3.52
CA LEU A 153 -73.01 67.26 4.15
C LEU A 153 -72.87 65.81 4.63
N LYS A 154 -73.90 65.26 5.30
CA LYS A 154 -73.84 63.87 5.80
C LYS A 154 -73.83 62.82 4.70
N THR A 155 -74.45 63.13 3.56
CA THR A 155 -74.48 62.20 2.42
C THR A 155 -73.09 62.01 1.81
N VAL A 156 -72.32 63.09 1.66
CA VAL A 156 -70.93 63.04 1.17
C VAL A 156 -70.03 62.22 2.09
N GLU A 157 -70.21 62.34 3.40
CA GLU A 157 -69.37 61.62 4.38
C GLU A 157 -69.60 60.09 4.35
N ILE A 158 -70.83 59.64 4.07
CA ILE A 158 -71.13 58.21 3.94
C ILE A 158 -70.42 57.60 2.73
N GLU A 159 -70.43 58.29 1.59
CA GLU A 159 -69.75 57.83 0.37
C GLU A 159 -68.22 57.71 0.58
N ARG A 160 -67.64 58.67 1.31
CA ARG A 160 -66.22 58.65 1.68
C ARG A 160 -65.87 57.42 2.51
N LEU A 161 -66.64 57.15 3.56
CA LEU A 161 -66.41 56.00 4.46
C LEU A 161 -66.58 54.65 3.76
N GLN A 162 -67.54 54.53 2.83
CA GLN A 162 -67.71 53.30 2.04
C GLN A 162 -66.50 52.99 1.16
N THR A 163 -65.92 54.04 0.54
CA THR A 163 -64.71 53.90 -0.29
C THR A 163 -63.50 53.47 0.55
N GLU A 164 -63.35 54.03 1.74
CA GLU A 164 -62.28 53.72 2.68
C GLU A 164 -62.40 52.28 3.21
N LEU A 165 -63.62 51.80 3.49
CA LEU A 165 -63.85 50.43 3.95
C LEU A 165 -63.51 49.40 2.86
N ALA A 166 -63.84 49.70 1.60
CA ALA A 166 -63.49 48.84 0.47
C ALA A 166 -61.97 48.72 0.28
N SER A 167 -61.22 49.82 0.43
CA SER A 167 -59.76 49.83 0.29
C SER A 167 -59.06 49.08 1.43
N VAL A 168 -59.54 49.19 2.67
CA VAL A 168 -58.99 48.43 3.81
C VAL A 168 -59.25 46.93 3.64
N LYS A 169 -60.43 46.55 3.14
CA LYS A 169 -60.78 45.14 2.93
C LYS A 169 -59.88 44.47 1.89
N THR A 170 -59.55 45.16 0.80
CA THR A 170 -58.63 44.64 -0.23
C THR A 170 -57.20 44.52 0.31
N ALA A 171 -56.72 45.52 1.05
CA ALA A 171 -55.41 45.48 1.69
C ALA A 171 -55.26 44.32 2.69
N LEU A 172 -56.29 44.07 3.51
CA LEU A 172 -56.31 42.97 4.47
C LEU A 172 -56.23 41.60 3.78
N ASN A 173 -57.00 41.40 2.70
CA ASN A 173 -56.98 40.15 1.94
C ASN A 173 -55.62 39.91 1.29
N ASN A 174 -55.01 40.95 0.71
CA ASN A 174 -53.66 40.86 0.14
C ASN A 174 -52.61 40.52 1.21
N SER A 175 -52.72 41.10 2.40
CA SER A 175 -51.83 40.77 3.52
C SER A 175 -51.96 39.32 3.97
N LYS A 176 -53.19 38.81 4.10
CA LYS A 176 -53.44 37.38 4.42
C LYS A 176 -52.84 36.43 3.38
N ALA A 177 -53.00 36.74 2.09
CA ALA A 177 -52.42 35.94 1.01
C ALA A 177 -50.88 35.88 1.12
N LYS A 178 -50.22 37.03 1.33
CA LYS A 178 -48.77 37.10 1.55
C LYS A 178 -48.33 36.33 2.79
N GLN A 179 -49.05 36.45 3.90
CA GLN A 179 -48.74 35.73 5.12
C GLN A 179 -48.82 34.20 4.92
N SER A 180 -49.81 33.72 4.16
CA SER A 180 -49.92 32.30 3.84
C SER A 180 -48.78 31.79 2.95
N ALA A 181 -48.34 32.60 1.98
CA ALA A 181 -47.22 32.27 1.10
C ALA A 181 -45.90 32.18 1.89
N HIS A 182 -45.62 33.15 2.77
CA HIS A 182 -44.44 33.12 3.63
C HIS A 182 -44.47 31.94 4.62
N ALA A 183 -45.63 31.56 5.13
CA ALA A 183 -45.74 30.38 6.00
C ALA A 183 -45.39 29.07 5.26
N ALA A 184 -45.80 28.94 4.00
CA ALA A 184 -45.44 27.79 3.16
C ALA A 184 -43.93 27.76 2.85
N GLU A 185 -43.35 28.91 2.54
CA GLU A 185 -41.92 29.07 2.28
C GLU A 185 -41.07 28.71 3.51
N ILE A 186 -41.45 29.20 4.70
CA ILE A 186 -40.78 28.84 5.96
C ILE A 186 -40.84 27.33 6.20
N LYS A 187 -41.97 26.68 5.88
CA LYS A 187 -42.10 25.22 6.03
C LYS A 187 -41.16 24.48 5.08
N SER A 188 -41.02 24.93 3.83
CA SER A 188 -40.08 24.36 2.86
C SER A 188 -38.64 24.50 3.34
N LEU A 189 -38.22 25.71 3.72
CA LEU A 189 -36.86 25.99 4.18
C LEU A 189 -36.48 25.19 5.44
N ARG A 190 -37.44 24.93 6.33
CA ARG A 190 -37.23 24.06 7.49
C ARG A 190 -36.98 22.61 7.09
N GLN A 191 -37.64 22.12 6.04
CA GLN A 191 -37.39 20.78 5.53
C GLN A 191 -36.00 20.70 4.90
N ASP A 192 -35.63 21.69 4.06
CA ASP A 192 -34.31 21.75 3.44
C ASP A 192 -33.17 21.78 4.48
N LEU A 193 -33.38 22.46 5.61
CA LEU A 193 -32.43 22.47 6.74
C LEU A 193 -32.20 21.08 7.34
N VAL A 194 -33.27 20.29 7.51
CA VAL A 194 -33.17 18.91 8.02
C VAL A 194 -32.40 18.03 7.03
N ASP A 195 -32.68 18.15 5.74
CA ASP A 195 -32.00 17.37 4.70
C ASP A 195 -30.50 17.72 4.63
N VAL A 196 -30.14 18.99 4.85
CA VAL A 196 -28.73 19.43 4.95
C VAL A 196 -28.04 18.84 6.18
N ASP A 197 -28.71 18.80 7.33
CA ASP A 197 -28.15 18.19 8.55
C ASP A 197 -27.90 16.68 8.37
N GLU A 198 -28.82 15.96 7.71
CA GLU A 198 -28.63 14.54 7.37
C GLU A 198 -27.44 14.31 6.41
N LEU A 199 -27.29 15.17 5.40
CA LEU A 199 -26.14 15.13 4.49
C LEU A 199 -24.82 15.38 5.22
N ASN A 200 -24.79 16.36 6.13
CA ASN A 200 -23.60 16.65 6.93
C ASN A 200 -23.21 15.49 7.85
N ALA A 201 -24.18 14.84 8.50
CA ALA A 201 -23.93 13.63 9.29
C ALA A 201 -23.33 12.50 8.43
N THR A 202 -23.83 12.35 7.20
CA THR A 202 -23.31 11.36 6.25
C THR A 202 -21.88 11.69 5.79
N ILE A 203 -21.57 12.97 5.56
CA ILE A 203 -20.22 13.42 5.19
C ILE A 203 -19.23 13.10 6.31
N LEU A 204 -19.56 13.45 7.57
CA LEU A 204 -18.71 13.16 8.73
C LEU A 204 -18.39 11.66 8.85
N SER A 205 -19.41 10.81 8.72
CA SER A 205 -19.23 9.35 8.74
C SER A 205 -18.30 8.86 7.62
N LYS A 206 -18.42 9.42 6.40
CA LYS A 206 -17.55 9.07 5.28
C LYS A 206 -16.13 9.58 5.46
N GLU A 207 -15.94 10.76 6.04
CA GLU A 207 -14.61 11.31 6.34
C GLU A 207 -13.86 10.44 7.36
N GLU A 208 -14.54 9.97 8.41
CA GLU A 208 -13.97 9.01 9.35
C GLU A 208 -13.56 7.69 8.68
N ALA A 209 -14.41 7.15 7.80
CA ALA A 209 -14.10 5.94 7.04
C ALA A 209 -12.88 6.13 6.11
N ILE A 210 -12.78 7.27 5.42
CA ILE A 210 -11.64 7.60 4.57
C ILE A 210 -10.36 7.71 5.39
N SER A 211 -10.41 8.39 6.54
CA SER A 211 -9.26 8.54 7.44
C SER A 211 -8.73 7.17 7.90
N THR A 212 -9.64 6.25 8.22
CA THR A 212 -9.31 4.87 8.61
C THR A 212 -8.62 4.11 7.46
N LEU A 213 -9.18 4.17 6.25
CA LEU A 213 -8.60 3.52 5.07
C LEU A 213 -7.23 4.10 4.69
N VAL A 214 -7.03 5.41 4.84
CA VAL A 214 -5.74 6.06 4.60
C VAL A 214 -4.67 5.54 5.57
N ALA A 215 -5.03 5.35 6.84
CA ALA A 215 -4.13 4.76 7.83
C ALA A 215 -3.76 3.31 7.48
N GLU A 216 -4.72 2.47 7.08
CA GLU A 216 -4.47 1.10 6.65
C GLU A 216 -3.54 1.04 5.42
N VAL A 217 -3.78 1.88 4.41
CA VAL A 217 -2.93 1.93 3.20
C VAL A 217 -1.50 2.34 3.56
N ALA A 218 -1.31 3.28 4.48
CA ALA A 218 0.01 3.67 4.95
C ALA A 218 0.73 2.51 5.65
N GLN A 219 0.01 1.73 6.47
CA GLN A 219 0.55 0.56 7.16
C GLN A 219 0.92 -0.56 6.17
N LEU A 220 0.06 -0.84 5.18
CA LEU A 220 0.33 -1.83 4.14
C LEU A 220 1.55 -1.44 3.30
N LYS A 221 1.69 -0.18 2.90
CA LYS A 221 2.89 0.31 2.18
C LYS A 221 4.18 0.13 2.97
N LYS A 222 4.14 0.33 4.30
CA LYS A 222 5.28 0.07 5.17
C LYS A 222 5.64 -1.42 5.17
N SER A 223 4.64 -2.30 5.35
CA SER A 223 4.86 -3.76 5.33
C SER A 223 5.40 -4.27 3.99
N GLU A 224 4.93 -3.72 2.86
CA GLU A 224 5.42 -4.09 1.53
C GLU A 224 6.90 -3.71 1.35
N LYS A 225 7.30 -2.54 1.87
CA LYS A 225 8.69 -2.08 1.83
C LYS A 225 9.60 -3.00 2.65
N ASP A 226 9.16 -3.38 3.86
CA ASP A 226 9.91 -4.27 4.74
C ASP A 226 10.05 -5.68 4.13
N LEU A 227 8.96 -6.22 3.54
CA LEU A 227 8.99 -7.50 2.83
C LEU A 227 9.91 -7.46 1.60
N LYS A 228 9.90 -6.37 0.81
CA LYS A 228 10.82 -6.21 -0.33
C LYS A 228 12.28 -6.16 0.11
N ALA A 229 12.58 -5.53 1.24
CA ALA A 229 13.93 -5.51 1.80
C ALA A 229 14.35 -6.91 2.26
N GLY A 230 13.47 -7.63 2.98
CA GLY A 230 13.69 -9.01 3.39
C GLY A 230 13.91 -9.96 2.22
N LEU A 231 13.13 -9.83 1.14
CA LEU A 231 13.26 -10.64 -0.07
C LEU A 231 14.63 -10.44 -0.73
N LYS A 232 15.09 -9.19 -0.86
CA LYS A 232 16.41 -8.89 -1.42
C LYS A 232 17.55 -9.48 -0.57
N ALA A 233 17.45 -9.38 0.76
CA ALA A 233 18.44 -9.95 1.67
C ALA A 233 18.46 -11.49 1.59
N ALA A 234 17.29 -12.12 1.49
CA ALA A 234 17.19 -13.57 1.30
C ALA A 234 17.77 -14.03 -0.04
N GLN A 235 17.51 -13.28 -1.12
CA GLN A 235 18.08 -13.56 -2.45
C GLN A 235 19.61 -13.45 -2.46
N SER A 236 20.18 -12.41 -1.83
CA SER A 236 21.64 -12.29 -1.71
C SER A 236 22.23 -13.43 -0.87
N GLY A 237 21.58 -13.82 0.23
CA GLY A 237 21.99 -14.96 1.04
C GLY A 237 21.95 -16.28 0.24
N GLN A 238 20.90 -16.48 -0.56
CA GLN A 238 20.78 -17.67 -1.42
C GLN A 238 21.88 -17.72 -2.49
N GLN A 239 22.21 -16.59 -3.12
CA GLN A 239 23.30 -16.52 -4.09
C GLN A 239 24.66 -16.84 -3.45
N GLN A 240 24.90 -16.31 -2.26
CA GLN A 240 26.13 -16.58 -1.50
C GLN A 240 26.24 -18.05 -1.11
N LEU A 241 25.16 -18.67 -0.63
CA LEU A 241 25.13 -20.09 -0.29
C LEU A 241 25.36 -20.99 -1.52
N LYS A 242 24.76 -20.64 -2.66
CA LYS A 242 24.99 -21.35 -3.93
C LYS A 242 26.46 -21.28 -4.37
N ALA A 243 27.10 -20.14 -4.21
CA ALA A 243 28.52 -19.97 -4.52
C ALA A 243 29.39 -20.86 -3.59
N GLN A 244 29.12 -20.85 -2.28
CA GLN A 244 29.83 -21.70 -1.31
C GLN A 244 29.67 -23.19 -1.60
N ILE A 245 28.44 -23.65 -1.92
CA ILE A 245 28.19 -25.06 -2.27
C ILE A 245 28.97 -25.44 -3.53
N ARG A 246 29.02 -24.55 -4.54
CA ARG A 246 29.76 -24.83 -5.77
C ARG A 246 31.26 -24.94 -5.52
N GLU A 247 31.83 -24.02 -4.74
CA GLU A 247 33.25 -24.02 -4.38
C GLU A 247 33.61 -25.29 -3.59
N GLU A 248 32.76 -25.72 -2.65
CA GLU A 248 32.97 -26.95 -1.88
C GLU A 248 32.88 -28.21 -2.78
N ILE A 249 31.94 -28.25 -3.74
CA ILE A 249 31.87 -29.36 -4.72
C ILE A 249 33.13 -29.41 -5.59
N GLU A 250 33.59 -28.26 -6.09
CA GLU A 250 34.81 -28.17 -6.91
C GLU A 250 36.03 -28.61 -6.10
N LYS A 251 36.13 -28.20 -4.83
CA LYS A 251 37.17 -28.64 -3.89
C LYS A 251 37.13 -30.16 -3.65
N GLN A 252 35.97 -30.73 -3.37
CA GLN A 252 35.82 -32.18 -3.16
C GLN A 252 36.15 -32.98 -4.42
N GLN A 253 35.79 -32.47 -5.60
CA GLN A 253 36.18 -33.09 -6.87
C GLN A 253 37.69 -33.02 -7.08
N ALA A 254 38.32 -31.88 -6.82
CA ALA A 254 39.77 -31.73 -6.90
C ALA A 254 40.50 -32.67 -5.91
N GLU A 255 40.02 -32.77 -4.66
CA GLU A 255 40.54 -33.71 -3.67
C GLU A 255 40.38 -35.17 -4.09
N LYS A 256 39.24 -35.53 -4.70
CA LYS A 256 39.01 -36.89 -5.22
C LYS A 256 39.97 -37.21 -6.37
N ILE A 257 40.17 -36.28 -7.30
CA ILE A 257 41.12 -36.42 -8.40
C ILE A 257 42.55 -36.53 -7.87
N ALA A 258 42.92 -35.70 -6.89
CA ALA A 258 44.24 -35.74 -6.25
C ALA A 258 44.48 -37.07 -5.51
N LYS A 259 43.49 -37.56 -4.76
CA LYS A 259 43.56 -38.88 -4.09
C LYS A 259 43.69 -40.03 -5.08
N GLN A 260 42.95 -40.00 -6.19
CA GLN A 260 43.09 -40.99 -7.26
C GLN A 260 44.47 -40.93 -7.93
N ALA A 261 44.98 -39.72 -8.20
CA ALA A 261 46.32 -39.54 -8.76
C ALA A 261 47.41 -40.03 -7.80
N ALA A 262 47.26 -39.81 -6.50
CA ALA A 262 48.19 -40.29 -5.47
C ALA A 262 48.16 -41.82 -5.32
N ALA A 263 46.98 -42.45 -5.43
CA ALA A 263 46.84 -43.91 -5.33
C ALA A 263 47.55 -44.66 -6.48
N LEU A 264 47.73 -44.01 -7.63
CA LEU A 264 48.42 -44.58 -8.79
C LEU A 264 49.95 -44.60 -8.66
N LYS A 265 50.52 -43.93 -7.65
CA LYS A 265 51.98 -43.91 -7.43
C LYS A 265 52.36 -44.77 -6.21
N PRO A 266 53.45 -45.55 -6.28
CA PRO A 266 53.93 -46.26 -5.12
C PRO A 266 54.45 -45.31 -4.04
N LEU A 267 54.27 -45.73 -2.79
CA LEU A 267 54.85 -45.08 -1.62
C LEU A 267 56.08 -45.85 -1.17
N ARG A 268 57.09 -45.11 -0.70
CA ARG A 268 58.35 -45.64 -0.21
C ARG A 268 58.80 -44.86 1.02
N PRO A 269 59.43 -45.50 2.01
CA PRO A 269 60.13 -44.83 3.10
C PRO A 269 61.07 -43.73 2.60
N ILE A 270 61.03 -42.57 3.28
CA ILE A 270 61.98 -41.49 3.04
C ILE A 270 63.38 -41.95 3.43
N ASP A 271 63.50 -42.61 4.58
CA ASP A 271 64.71 -43.30 5.00
C ASP A 271 64.54 -44.82 4.89
N MET A 272 65.12 -45.37 3.83
CA MET A 272 65.09 -46.81 3.57
C MET A 272 66.03 -47.61 4.48
N ASP A 273 67.08 -46.98 4.99
CA ASP A 273 68.02 -47.65 5.89
C ASP A 273 67.41 -47.77 7.30
N GLU A 274 66.67 -46.75 7.75
CA GLU A 274 65.85 -46.82 8.96
C GLU A 274 64.81 -47.96 8.86
N PHE A 275 64.00 -47.98 7.79
CA PHE A 275 63.03 -49.06 7.57
C PHE A 275 63.72 -50.43 7.58
N ARG A 276 64.86 -50.57 6.89
CA ARG A 276 65.62 -51.82 6.81
C ARG A 276 66.13 -52.24 8.18
N GLU A 277 66.54 -51.31 9.04
CA GLU A 277 66.99 -51.61 10.39
C GLU A 277 65.85 -52.14 11.26
N TYR A 278 64.73 -51.41 11.32
CA TYR A 278 63.55 -51.81 12.10
C TYR A 278 62.92 -53.11 11.60
N LEU A 279 62.88 -53.33 10.28
CA LEU A 279 62.46 -54.60 9.71
C LEU A 279 63.36 -55.74 10.21
N GLY A 280 64.66 -55.48 10.33
CA GLY A 280 65.61 -56.44 10.86
C GLY A 280 65.32 -56.85 12.31
N TYR A 281 64.98 -55.91 13.18
CA TYR A 281 64.60 -56.21 14.57
C TYR A 281 63.33 -57.06 14.62
N ASN A 282 62.29 -56.68 13.89
CA ASN A 282 61.03 -57.41 13.83
C ASN A 282 61.19 -58.82 13.24
N LEU A 283 62.04 -59.00 12.22
CA LEU A 283 62.33 -60.32 11.65
C LEU A 283 63.09 -61.21 12.64
N LYS A 284 63.97 -60.64 13.48
CA LYS A 284 64.67 -61.39 14.53
C LYS A 284 63.71 -61.85 15.61
N ASP A 285 62.79 -60.99 16.01
CA ASP A 285 61.76 -61.24 17.03
C ASP A 285 60.89 -62.45 16.68
N ILE A 286 60.43 -62.56 15.42
CA ILE A 286 59.67 -63.71 14.94
C ILE A 286 60.53 -64.94 14.56
N GLY A 287 61.83 -64.92 14.89
CA GLY A 287 62.74 -66.05 14.64
C GLY A 287 63.17 -66.26 13.19
N ALA A 288 62.94 -65.29 12.28
CA ALA A 288 63.36 -65.36 10.88
C ALA A 288 64.87 -65.09 10.68
N SER A 289 65.65 -65.05 11.76
CA SER A 289 67.08 -64.72 11.77
C SER A 289 68.01 -65.92 11.59
N THR A 290 67.48 -67.14 11.54
CA THR A 290 68.26 -68.38 11.45
C THR A 290 67.86 -69.20 10.22
N PRO A 291 68.82 -69.59 9.34
CA PRO A 291 70.26 -69.28 9.35
C PRO A 291 70.61 -67.81 9.03
N SER A 292 71.77 -67.32 9.49
CA SER A 292 72.18 -65.90 9.34
C SER A 292 72.25 -65.42 7.89
N ASP A 293 72.65 -66.30 6.98
CA ASP A 293 72.85 -65.99 5.57
C ASP A 293 71.49 -65.79 4.86
N CYS A 294 70.48 -66.56 5.26
CA CYS A 294 69.10 -66.39 4.80
C CYS A 294 68.50 -65.07 5.27
N TYR A 295 68.75 -64.69 6.52
CA TYR A 295 68.22 -63.46 7.11
C TYR A 295 68.65 -62.20 6.35
N LEU A 296 69.92 -62.12 5.95
CA LEU A 296 70.44 -60.99 5.18
C LEU A 296 69.80 -60.90 3.78
N LEU A 297 69.66 -62.05 3.10
CA LEU A 297 68.96 -62.13 1.82
C LEU A 297 67.50 -61.73 1.94
N LEU A 298 66.77 -62.25 2.94
CA LEU A 298 65.35 -61.99 3.13
C LEU A 298 65.11 -60.51 3.37
N LYS A 299 65.87 -59.91 4.30
CA LYS A 299 65.77 -58.49 4.62
C LYS A 299 65.99 -57.62 3.38
N GLN A 300 67.04 -57.92 2.60
CA GLN A 300 67.31 -57.19 1.37
C GLN A 300 66.16 -57.35 0.35
N HIS A 301 65.73 -58.59 0.12
CA HIS A 301 64.69 -58.88 -0.86
C HIS A 301 63.36 -58.19 -0.52
N LEU A 302 62.97 -58.14 0.76
CA LEU A 302 61.76 -57.44 1.19
C LEU A 302 61.84 -55.94 0.92
N CYS A 303 62.98 -55.29 1.22
CA CYS A 303 63.21 -53.89 0.89
C CYS A 303 63.06 -53.62 -0.62
N ASP A 304 63.43 -54.60 -1.45
CA ASP A 304 63.37 -54.48 -2.90
C ASP A 304 61.95 -54.66 -3.44
N ILE A 305 61.10 -55.50 -2.85
CA ILE A 305 59.80 -55.82 -3.45
C ILE A 305 58.61 -55.02 -2.89
N LEU A 306 58.65 -54.59 -1.63
CA LEU A 306 57.50 -54.00 -0.93
C LEU A 306 57.03 -52.67 -1.52
N PHE A 307 57.95 -51.84 -1.98
CA PHE A 307 57.67 -50.44 -2.36
C PHE A 307 57.58 -50.23 -3.88
N HIS A 308 57.43 -51.30 -4.65
CA HIS A 308 57.28 -51.22 -6.12
C HIS A 308 55.84 -50.98 -6.59
N GLY A 309 54.85 -51.00 -5.68
CA GLY A 309 53.44 -50.89 -6.03
C GLY A 309 52.91 -52.07 -6.85
N MET A 310 53.56 -53.24 -6.71
CA MET A 310 53.09 -54.51 -7.27
C MET A 310 52.67 -55.44 -6.13
N PRO A 311 51.59 -56.21 -6.29
CA PRO A 311 51.18 -57.19 -5.31
C PRO A 311 52.23 -58.28 -5.09
N ILE A 312 52.28 -58.84 -3.89
CA ILE A 312 53.18 -59.92 -3.50
C ILE A 312 52.36 -61.19 -3.28
N ILE A 313 52.63 -62.21 -4.09
CA ILE A 313 52.08 -63.54 -3.95
C ILE A 313 52.89 -64.30 -2.91
N ILE A 314 52.22 -64.84 -1.90
CA ILE A 314 52.87 -65.56 -0.81
C ILE A 314 51.99 -66.69 -0.26
N ASN A 315 52.62 -67.73 0.29
CA ASN A 315 51.92 -68.76 1.03
C ASN A 315 51.24 -68.18 2.30
N ARG A 316 49.98 -68.54 2.56
CA ARG A 316 49.22 -68.04 3.72
C ARG A 316 49.91 -68.32 5.05
N GLY A 317 50.47 -69.51 5.21
CA GLY A 317 51.06 -69.98 6.48
C GLY A 317 52.23 -69.12 6.93
N THR A 318 53.21 -68.89 6.05
CA THR A 318 54.35 -68.02 6.35
C THR A 318 54.09 -66.55 6.08
N GLY A 319 53.12 -66.23 5.22
CA GLY A 319 52.80 -64.87 4.83
C GLY A 319 52.15 -64.08 5.95
N VAL A 320 51.24 -64.67 6.73
CA VAL A 320 50.55 -63.94 7.80
C VAL A 320 51.52 -63.39 8.86
N PRO A 321 52.44 -64.18 9.44
CA PRO A 321 53.42 -63.64 10.39
C PRO A 321 54.33 -62.57 9.77
N LEU A 322 54.73 -62.76 8.51
CA LEU A 322 55.54 -61.77 7.80
C LEU A 322 54.78 -60.45 7.61
N MET A 323 53.51 -60.49 7.22
CA MET A 323 52.69 -59.29 7.04
C MET A 323 52.55 -58.51 8.35
N LYS A 324 52.35 -59.21 9.49
CA LYS A 324 52.30 -58.57 10.81
C LYS A 324 53.63 -57.89 11.17
N CYS A 325 54.75 -58.56 10.89
CA CYS A 325 56.10 -58.02 11.08
C CYS A 325 56.30 -56.73 10.27
N ILE A 326 55.97 -56.75 8.98
CA ILE A 326 56.11 -55.58 8.11
C ILE A 326 55.17 -54.45 8.58
N ALA A 327 53.96 -54.78 9.03
CA ALA A 327 53.01 -53.79 9.53
C ALA A 327 53.48 -53.15 10.85
N ASN A 328 54.06 -53.92 11.76
CA ASN A 328 54.66 -53.40 12.97
C ASN A 328 55.84 -52.46 12.68
N THR A 329 56.63 -52.78 11.66
CA THR A 329 57.76 -51.95 11.20
C THR A 329 57.33 -50.65 10.52
N LEU A 330 56.30 -50.71 9.65
CA LEU A 330 55.97 -49.60 8.76
C LEU A 330 54.93 -48.64 9.36
N VAL A 331 53.87 -49.20 9.96
CA VAL A 331 52.69 -48.44 10.41
C VAL A 331 52.46 -48.50 11.92
N GLY A 332 53.36 -49.15 12.65
CA GLY A 332 53.31 -49.26 14.12
C GLY A 332 52.14 -50.11 14.63
N ASN A 333 51.61 -51.02 13.81
CA ASN A 333 50.52 -51.90 14.18
C ASN A 333 50.64 -53.26 13.48
N THR A 334 50.47 -54.35 14.22
CA THR A 334 50.51 -55.72 13.69
C THR A 334 49.23 -56.14 12.97
N ASN A 335 48.14 -55.38 13.07
CA ASN A 335 46.86 -55.73 12.48
C ASN A 335 46.84 -55.48 10.96
N VAL A 336 46.74 -56.57 10.20
CA VAL A 336 46.67 -56.54 8.73
C VAL A 336 45.24 -56.81 8.29
N VAL A 337 44.62 -55.81 7.68
CA VAL A 337 43.25 -55.94 7.18
C VAL A 337 43.24 -56.93 6.03
N SER A 338 42.37 -57.92 6.11
CA SER A 338 42.27 -59.01 5.14
C SER A 338 40.86 -59.06 4.53
N LEU A 339 40.78 -59.34 3.24
CA LEU A 339 39.56 -59.68 2.53
C LEU A 339 39.70 -61.12 2.06
N THR A 340 38.75 -61.98 2.42
CA THR A 340 38.74 -63.38 2.00
C THR A 340 37.80 -63.55 0.82
N TYR A 341 38.26 -64.27 -0.19
CA TYR A 341 37.44 -64.61 -1.36
C TYR A 341 36.18 -65.37 -0.95
N ASN A 342 35.07 -65.05 -1.60
CA ASN A 342 33.83 -65.80 -1.59
C ASN A 342 33.17 -65.69 -2.97
N ASN A 343 32.30 -66.62 -3.32
CA ASN A 343 31.72 -66.72 -4.67
C ASN A 343 30.86 -65.51 -5.08
N ASP A 344 30.35 -64.76 -4.11
CA ASP A 344 29.44 -63.62 -4.34
C ASP A 344 30.18 -62.27 -4.32
N ILE A 345 31.50 -62.29 -4.18
CA ILE A 345 32.30 -61.07 -4.04
C ILE A 345 32.31 -60.25 -5.32
N SER A 346 31.98 -58.97 -5.20
CA SER A 346 31.95 -58.07 -6.35
C SER A 346 33.22 -57.23 -6.47
N ALA A 347 33.55 -56.79 -7.69
CA ALA A 347 34.63 -55.84 -7.92
C ALA A 347 34.49 -54.54 -7.11
N GLN A 348 33.25 -54.11 -6.84
CA GLN A 348 32.97 -52.92 -6.03
C GLN A 348 33.35 -53.13 -4.55
N GLU A 349 33.17 -54.35 -4.02
CA GLU A 349 33.57 -54.69 -2.66
C GLU A 349 35.09 -54.74 -2.53
N ILE A 350 35.79 -55.29 -3.52
CA ILE A 350 37.25 -55.29 -3.57
C ILE A 350 37.78 -53.85 -3.67
N GLU A 351 37.20 -53.01 -4.54
CA GLU A 351 37.57 -51.60 -4.66
C GLU A 351 37.32 -50.82 -3.35
N ALA A 352 36.18 -51.06 -2.70
CA ALA A 352 35.84 -50.43 -1.42
C ALA A 352 36.79 -50.88 -0.30
N PHE A 353 37.20 -52.15 -0.31
CA PHE A 353 38.21 -52.67 0.60
C PHE A 353 39.59 -52.03 0.36
N LEU A 354 40.05 -51.99 -0.89
CA LEU A 354 41.33 -51.38 -1.25
C LEU A 354 41.33 -49.88 -0.93
N SER A 355 40.21 -49.18 -1.09
CA SER A 355 40.06 -47.74 -0.78
C SER A 355 40.12 -47.39 0.71
N LYS A 356 40.15 -48.37 1.63
CA LYS A 356 40.31 -48.11 3.07
C LYS A 356 41.68 -47.50 3.38
N GLU A 357 41.87 -46.87 4.54
CA GLU A 357 43.13 -46.20 4.89
C GLU A 357 44.32 -47.16 5.16
N ALA A 358 44.08 -48.48 5.26
CA ALA A 358 45.13 -49.46 5.56
C ALA A 358 46.23 -49.50 4.48
N ARG A 359 47.50 -49.32 4.91
CA ARG A 359 48.68 -49.31 4.03
C ARG A 359 49.08 -50.69 3.51
N ILE A 360 48.93 -51.71 4.36
CA ILE A 360 49.23 -53.12 4.08
C ILE A 360 47.91 -53.88 4.14
N VAL A 361 47.60 -54.62 3.09
CA VAL A 361 46.33 -55.34 2.96
C VAL A 361 46.57 -56.75 2.41
N CYS A 362 45.72 -57.68 2.81
CA CYS A 362 45.75 -59.06 2.35
C CYS A 362 44.48 -59.39 1.57
N LEU A 363 44.64 -59.92 0.36
CA LEU A 363 43.57 -60.55 -0.42
C LEU A 363 43.80 -62.06 -0.39
N ASP A 364 42.94 -62.75 0.35
CA ASP A 364 43.14 -64.15 0.68
C ASP A 364 42.28 -65.09 -0.18
N GLY A 365 42.94 -65.99 -0.91
CA GLY A 365 42.27 -67.00 -1.74
C GLY A 365 41.69 -66.47 -3.05
N PHE A 366 42.18 -65.34 -3.57
CA PHE A 366 41.66 -64.79 -4.84
C PHE A 366 42.29 -65.42 -6.08
N LEU A 367 43.56 -65.84 -5.99
CA LEU A 367 44.31 -66.35 -7.13
C LEU A 367 43.86 -67.77 -7.49
N GLY A 368 43.37 -67.94 -8.72
CA GLY A 368 42.78 -69.19 -9.22
C GLY A 368 41.26 -69.28 -9.05
N ASP A 369 40.66 -68.45 -8.18
CA ASP A 369 39.22 -68.46 -7.88
C ASP A 369 38.48 -67.20 -8.40
N TYR A 370 39.18 -66.06 -8.51
CA TYR A 370 38.66 -64.81 -9.08
C TYR A 370 39.33 -64.48 -10.42
N SER A 371 38.65 -63.73 -11.29
CA SER A 371 39.21 -63.27 -12.57
C SER A 371 40.49 -62.46 -12.36
N GLU A 372 41.64 -63.02 -12.74
CA GLU A 372 42.94 -62.37 -12.53
C GLU A 372 43.03 -61.05 -13.29
N THR A 373 42.42 -60.97 -14.48
CA THR A 373 42.41 -59.73 -15.29
C THR A 373 41.67 -58.59 -14.59
N GLU A 374 40.53 -58.88 -13.97
CA GLU A 374 39.74 -57.90 -13.24
C GLU A 374 40.42 -57.52 -11.93
N LEU A 375 41.00 -58.50 -11.23
CA LEU A 375 41.77 -58.27 -10.00
C LEU A 375 42.97 -57.36 -10.25
N LEU A 376 43.79 -57.66 -11.27
CA LEU A 376 44.94 -56.85 -11.63
C LEU A 376 44.54 -55.42 -12.01
N ALA A 377 43.43 -55.24 -12.73
CA ALA A 377 42.93 -53.91 -13.10
C ALA A 377 42.51 -53.07 -11.88
N LEU A 378 42.01 -53.70 -10.81
CA LEU A 378 41.72 -53.03 -9.54
C LEU A 378 43.03 -52.69 -8.81
N LEU A 379 43.95 -53.64 -8.71
CA LEU A 379 45.23 -53.46 -8.01
C LEU A 379 46.10 -52.36 -8.64
N GLU A 380 46.06 -52.20 -9.96
CA GLU A 380 46.77 -51.11 -10.67
C GLU A 380 46.33 -49.71 -10.24
N ARG A 381 45.13 -49.54 -9.65
CA ARG A 381 44.61 -48.26 -9.15
C ARG A 381 45.08 -47.93 -7.74
N HIS A 382 45.72 -48.88 -7.05
CA HIS A 382 46.11 -48.80 -5.65
C HIS A 382 47.59 -49.16 -5.44
N ARG A 383 48.47 -48.61 -6.30
CA ARG A 383 49.93 -48.83 -6.25
C ARG A 383 50.59 -48.25 -5.02
N ASN A 384 49.93 -47.33 -4.33
CA ASN A 384 50.36 -46.80 -3.04
C ASN A 384 50.24 -47.81 -1.88
N LYS A 385 49.70 -49.01 -2.11
CA LYS A 385 49.51 -50.06 -1.09
C LYS A 385 50.47 -51.22 -1.27
N ILE A 386 50.79 -51.86 -0.14
CA ILE A 386 51.47 -53.16 -0.13
C ILE A 386 50.35 -54.18 -0.07
N VAL A 387 50.10 -54.84 -1.20
CA VAL A 387 49.04 -55.84 -1.32
C VAL A 387 49.67 -57.22 -1.32
N PHE A 388 49.24 -58.06 -0.38
CA PHE A 388 49.59 -59.48 -0.38
C PHE A 388 48.44 -60.30 -0.96
N LEU A 389 48.76 -61.19 -1.89
CA LEU A 389 47.85 -62.19 -2.44
C LEU A 389 48.22 -63.54 -1.82
N THR A 390 47.43 -64.02 -0.88
CA THR A 390 47.77 -65.26 -0.16
C THR A 390 47.18 -66.49 -0.83
N LEU A 391 47.99 -67.55 -0.88
CA LEU A 391 47.65 -68.86 -1.40
C LEU A 391 47.64 -69.90 -0.28
N ALA A 392 46.72 -70.87 -0.35
CA ALA A 392 46.71 -71.99 0.59
C ALA A 392 47.91 -72.94 0.38
N TYR A 393 48.31 -73.16 -0.87
CA TYR A 393 49.47 -73.96 -1.26
C TYR A 393 50.09 -73.42 -2.54
N ASP A 394 51.42 -73.42 -2.63
CA ASP A 394 52.16 -72.82 -3.76
C ASP A 394 51.83 -73.45 -5.11
N ARG A 395 51.46 -74.73 -5.10
CA ARG A 395 51.08 -75.49 -6.31
C ARG A 395 49.90 -74.88 -7.08
N THR A 396 49.08 -74.02 -6.46
CA THR A 396 48.04 -73.25 -7.15
C THR A 396 48.60 -72.45 -8.33
N LEU A 397 49.82 -71.92 -8.20
CA LEU A 397 50.47 -71.13 -9.26
C LEU A 397 50.80 -71.92 -10.52
N ARG A 398 50.72 -73.26 -10.49
CA ARG A 398 50.84 -74.10 -11.69
C ARG A 398 49.64 -73.94 -12.63
N PHE A 399 48.49 -73.54 -12.10
CA PHE A 399 47.24 -73.42 -12.84
C PHE A 399 46.91 -71.97 -13.22
N VAL A 400 47.68 -71.01 -12.70
CA VAL A 400 47.55 -69.59 -13.03
C VAL A 400 48.46 -69.26 -14.23
N PRO A 401 48.05 -68.38 -15.15
CA PRO A 401 48.91 -67.94 -16.25
C PRO A 401 50.23 -67.35 -15.75
N TYR A 402 51.35 -67.78 -16.32
CA TYR A 402 52.70 -67.35 -15.90
C TYR A 402 52.92 -65.84 -16.12
N GLU A 403 52.11 -65.20 -16.96
CA GLU A 403 52.10 -63.76 -17.18
C GLU A 403 51.81 -62.97 -15.91
N ILE A 404 51.16 -63.57 -14.90
CA ILE A 404 50.88 -62.91 -13.62
C ILE A 404 52.15 -62.40 -12.93
N PHE A 405 53.29 -63.09 -13.11
CA PHE A 405 54.57 -62.70 -12.54
C PHE A 405 55.15 -61.41 -13.14
N ARG A 406 54.53 -60.87 -14.21
CA ARG A 406 54.86 -59.53 -14.73
C ARG A 406 54.17 -58.41 -13.96
N TYR A 407 53.15 -58.74 -13.20
CA TYR A 407 52.32 -57.78 -12.45
C TYR A 407 52.42 -57.99 -10.94
N CYS A 408 52.85 -59.18 -10.50
CA CYS A 408 53.04 -59.52 -9.10
C CYS A 408 54.45 -60.05 -8.84
N HIS A 409 54.97 -59.81 -7.64
CA HIS A 409 56.16 -60.50 -7.14
C HIS A 409 55.75 -61.84 -6.54
N TYR A 410 56.55 -62.87 -6.75
CA TYR A 410 56.39 -64.13 -6.03
C TYR A 410 57.42 -64.19 -4.90
N LEU A 411 56.94 -64.43 -3.68
CA LEU A 411 57.75 -64.56 -2.49
C LEU A 411 57.43 -65.90 -1.81
N ASN A 412 58.37 -66.82 -1.84
CA ASN A 412 58.31 -68.09 -1.14
C ASN A 412 59.38 -68.14 -0.06
N ILE A 413 58.92 -68.29 1.17
CA ILE A 413 59.74 -68.37 2.38
C ILE A 413 59.38 -69.60 3.22
N ASN A 414 58.76 -70.61 2.60
CA ASN A 414 58.27 -71.82 3.26
C ASN A 414 59.38 -72.61 3.99
N ARG A 415 60.62 -72.46 3.52
CA ARG A 415 61.80 -73.12 4.09
C ARG A 415 62.29 -72.46 5.39
N ILE A 416 61.78 -71.27 5.73
CA ILE A 416 62.01 -70.61 7.01
C ILE A 416 60.96 -71.12 8.00
N GLN A 417 61.23 -72.26 8.61
CA GLN A 417 60.25 -72.99 9.44
C GLN A 417 59.70 -72.16 10.61
N THR A 418 60.50 -71.25 11.16
CA THR A 418 60.10 -70.35 12.25
C THR A 418 58.94 -69.44 11.86
N LEU A 419 58.81 -69.05 10.58
CA LEU A 419 57.69 -68.26 10.09
C LEU A 419 56.39 -69.04 9.94
N SER A 420 56.45 -70.38 9.93
CA SER A 420 55.24 -71.22 9.90
C SER A 420 54.66 -71.47 11.29
N MET A 421 55.48 -71.26 12.33
CA MET A 421 55.03 -71.29 13.72
C MET A 421 54.50 -69.90 14.04
N SER A 422 53.19 -69.74 14.21
CA SER A 422 52.53 -68.44 14.43
C SER A 422 53.07 -67.73 15.67
N ALA A 423 54.19 -67.02 15.53
CA ALA A 423 54.78 -66.18 16.55
C ALA A 423 54.12 -64.81 16.49
N ASP A 424 53.65 -64.32 17.63
CA ASP A 424 53.20 -62.94 17.74
C ASP A 424 54.42 -62.02 17.75
N VAL A 425 54.31 -60.89 17.07
CA VAL A 425 55.35 -59.86 17.05
C VAL A 425 55.32 -59.14 18.40
N THR A 426 56.43 -59.20 19.13
CA THR A 426 56.61 -58.55 20.44
C THR A 426 57.59 -57.38 20.42
N GLU A 427 58.31 -57.19 19.32
CA GLU A 427 59.18 -56.03 19.10
C GLU A 427 58.39 -54.71 19.14
N ASP A 428 59.03 -53.64 19.62
CA ASP A 428 58.40 -52.33 19.72
C ASP A 428 57.93 -51.81 18.34
N PRO A 429 56.71 -51.25 18.24
CA PRO A 429 56.16 -50.76 16.98
C PRO A 429 56.93 -49.53 16.48
N SER A 430 57.10 -49.44 15.16
CA SER A 430 57.76 -48.32 14.49
C SER A 430 56.83 -47.69 13.44
N VAL A 431 56.92 -46.38 13.25
CA VAL A 431 56.19 -45.65 12.19
C VAL A 431 57.22 -44.97 11.31
N VAL A 432 57.26 -45.35 10.03
CA VAL A 432 58.22 -44.82 9.08
C VAL A 432 57.54 -43.82 8.15
N GLU A 433 58.15 -42.66 7.97
CA GLU A 433 57.63 -41.64 7.06
C GLU A 433 57.84 -42.06 5.60
N GLU A 434 56.80 -41.92 4.76
CA GLU A 434 56.82 -42.33 3.35
C GLU A 434 56.58 -41.14 2.41
N CYS A 435 57.15 -41.22 1.20
CA CYS A 435 56.90 -40.28 0.12
C CYS A 435 56.50 -41.01 -1.18
N MET A 436 55.90 -40.26 -2.12
CA MET A 436 55.62 -40.78 -3.45
C MET A 436 56.94 -40.98 -4.20
N ALA A 437 57.17 -42.20 -4.68
CA ALA A 437 58.33 -42.54 -5.49
C ALA A 437 57.87 -43.06 -6.85
N ASP A 438 58.66 -42.81 -7.90
CA ASP A 438 58.50 -43.57 -9.14
C ASP A 438 59.20 -44.93 -8.99
N ALA A 439 58.85 -45.91 -9.82
CA ALA A 439 59.51 -47.21 -9.79
C ALA A 439 61.03 -47.03 -10.00
N PRO A 440 61.88 -47.65 -9.18
CA PRO A 440 63.32 -47.47 -9.30
C PRO A 440 63.80 -47.95 -10.67
N GLU A 441 64.58 -47.11 -11.36
CA GLU A 441 65.24 -47.50 -12.60
C GLU A 441 66.32 -48.54 -12.27
N VAL A 442 66.05 -49.80 -12.61
CA VAL A 442 67.01 -50.89 -12.46
C VAL A 442 67.81 -51.01 -13.74
N ASN A 443 69.11 -50.76 -13.66
CA ASN A 443 70.05 -51.02 -14.75
C ASN A 443 70.51 -52.48 -14.66
N PRO A 444 70.20 -53.33 -15.67
CA PRO A 444 70.56 -54.73 -15.61
C PRO A 444 72.08 -54.91 -15.62
N ASP A 445 72.59 -55.71 -14.69
CA ASP A 445 74.01 -56.01 -14.62
C ASP A 445 74.47 -56.82 -15.83
N THR A 446 75.68 -56.53 -16.31
CA THR A 446 76.24 -57.16 -17.51
C THR A 446 76.69 -58.61 -17.30
N ARG A 447 76.83 -59.07 -16.05
CA ARG A 447 77.34 -60.40 -15.70
C ARG A 447 76.26 -61.33 -15.12
N PHE A 448 75.48 -60.85 -14.16
CA PHE A 448 74.49 -61.61 -13.42
C PHE A 448 73.13 -61.65 -14.13
N SER A 449 72.76 -60.62 -14.91
CA SER A 449 71.54 -60.66 -15.73
C SER A 449 71.61 -61.75 -16.82
N PRO A 450 72.70 -61.90 -17.60
CA PRO A 450 72.84 -63.02 -18.54
C PRO A 450 72.93 -64.39 -17.84
N LEU A 451 73.60 -64.46 -16.68
CA LEU A 451 73.66 -65.70 -15.88
C LEU A 451 72.26 -66.16 -15.48
N LEU A 452 71.39 -65.26 -15.03
CA LEU A 452 70.01 -65.61 -14.70
C LEU A 452 69.24 -66.08 -15.93
N LYS A 453 69.43 -65.42 -17.08
CA LYS A 453 68.81 -65.84 -18.33
C LYS A 453 69.16 -67.29 -18.66
N GLU A 454 70.44 -67.65 -18.62
CA GLU A 454 70.91 -69.02 -18.91
C GLU A 454 70.27 -70.05 -17.95
N ILE A 455 70.17 -69.73 -16.65
CA ILE A 455 69.51 -70.60 -15.66
C ILE A 455 68.02 -70.77 -15.98
N LEU A 456 67.32 -69.67 -16.27
CA LEU A 456 65.88 -69.68 -16.58
C LEU A 456 65.57 -70.42 -17.90
N ASP A 457 66.43 -70.27 -18.91
CA ASP A 457 66.33 -70.98 -20.19
C ASP A 457 66.47 -72.50 -19.97
N GLU A 458 67.39 -72.95 -19.10
CA GLU A 458 67.56 -74.36 -18.72
C GLU A 458 66.37 -74.92 -17.93
N PHE A 459 65.68 -74.09 -17.13
CA PHE A 459 64.42 -74.46 -16.47
C PHE A 459 63.20 -74.46 -17.39
N GLY A 460 63.35 -74.05 -18.66
CA GLY A 460 62.25 -73.99 -19.62
C GLY A 460 61.27 -72.83 -19.35
N VAL A 461 61.72 -71.77 -18.68
CA VAL A 461 60.91 -70.57 -18.46
C VAL A 461 60.74 -69.80 -19.78
N SER A 462 59.55 -69.23 -19.99
CA SER A 462 59.23 -68.55 -21.25
C SER A 462 60.17 -67.35 -21.52
N PRO A 463 60.57 -67.10 -22.79
CA PRO A 463 61.49 -66.00 -23.12
C PRO A 463 61.00 -64.61 -22.69
N SER A 464 59.68 -64.41 -22.67
CA SER A 464 59.05 -63.16 -22.23
C SER A 464 59.26 -62.93 -20.73
N LEU A 465 59.00 -63.95 -19.89
CA LEU A 465 59.20 -63.87 -18.45
C LEU A 465 60.69 -63.81 -18.09
N THR A 466 61.54 -64.57 -18.79
CA THR A 466 63.00 -64.52 -18.63
C THR A 466 63.55 -63.12 -18.88
N THR A 467 63.09 -62.45 -19.94
CA THR A 467 63.49 -61.07 -20.24
C THR A 467 63.07 -60.09 -19.15
N TYR A 468 61.88 -60.28 -18.59
CA TYR A 468 61.39 -59.45 -17.50
C TYR A 468 62.17 -59.66 -16.20
N LYS A 469 62.35 -60.92 -15.75
CA LYS A 469 63.07 -61.23 -14.51
C LYS A 469 64.53 -60.79 -14.56
N ARG A 470 65.23 -61.02 -15.69
CA ARG A 470 66.64 -60.62 -15.82
C ARG A 470 66.85 -59.10 -15.82
N ALA A 471 65.86 -58.31 -16.24
CA ALA A 471 65.96 -56.86 -16.26
C ALA A 471 66.02 -56.25 -14.84
N ARG A 472 65.65 -57.02 -13.81
CA ARG A 472 65.64 -56.60 -12.40
C ARG A 472 66.91 -56.96 -11.63
N ILE A 473 67.87 -57.60 -12.28
CA ILE A 473 69.11 -58.03 -11.64
C ILE A 473 70.18 -56.99 -11.91
N SER A 474 70.55 -56.20 -10.90
CA SER A 474 71.61 -55.18 -10.97
C SER A 474 72.87 -55.55 -10.17
N SER A 475 72.80 -56.59 -9.34
CA SER A 475 73.91 -57.06 -8.51
C SER A 475 73.90 -58.58 -8.32
N GLU A 476 75.00 -59.13 -7.78
CA GLU A 476 75.04 -60.54 -7.34
C GLU A 476 74.03 -60.80 -6.22
N GLN A 477 73.83 -59.81 -5.34
CA GLN A 477 72.89 -59.91 -4.24
C GLN A 477 71.45 -60.04 -4.77
N ASP A 478 71.07 -59.25 -5.78
CA ASP A 478 69.74 -59.32 -6.41
C ASP A 478 69.50 -60.70 -7.03
N LEU A 479 70.51 -61.24 -7.72
CA LEU A 479 70.47 -62.58 -8.28
C LEU A 479 70.25 -63.61 -7.17
N CYS A 480 71.00 -63.53 -6.07
CA CYS A 480 70.88 -64.45 -4.96
C CYS A 480 69.51 -64.35 -4.27
N CYS A 481 68.97 -63.15 -4.08
CA CYS A 481 67.63 -62.93 -3.56
C CYS A 481 66.57 -63.57 -4.47
N ALA A 482 66.65 -63.33 -5.78
CA ALA A 482 65.72 -63.88 -6.76
C ALA A 482 65.80 -65.42 -6.82
N LEU A 483 67.01 -66.00 -6.74
CA LEU A 483 67.17 -67.45 -6.67
C LEU A 483 66.58 -68.02 -5.38
N ALA A 484 66.85 -67.40 -4.23
CA ALA A 484 66.44 -67.91 -2.92
C ALA A 484 64.92 -67.95 -2.73
N PHE A 485 64.20 -66.90 -3.15
CA PHE A 485 62.82 -66.66 -2.72
C PHE A 485 61.78 -66.62 -3.84
N ASP A 486 62.21 -66.61 -5.10
CA ASP A 486 61.30 -66.55 -6.26
C ASP A 486 61.55 -67.76 -7.17
N ILE A 487 62.73 -67.84 -7.78
CA ILE A 487 63.01 -68.73 -8.90
C ILE A 487 63.16 -70.19 -8.49
N LEU A 488 64.07 -70.50 -7.55
CA LEU A 488 64.29 -71.88 -7.12
C LEU A 488 63.06 -72.46 -6.40
N PRO A 489 62.38 -71.72 -5.49
CA PRO A 489 61.13 -72.18 -4.92
C PRO A 489 60.04 -72.40 -5.97
N TYR A 490 59.90 -71.53 -6.97
CA TYR A 490 58.93 -71.74 -8.04
C TYR A 490 59.22 -73.05 -8.80
N CYS A 491 60.49 -73.31 -9.12
CA CYS A 491 60.89 -74.54 -9.79
C CYS A 491 60.61 -75.78 -8.92
N ALA A 492 61.02 -75.76 -7.65
CA ALA A 492 60.91 -76.90 -6.76
C ALA A 492 59.47 -77.15 -6.28
N ASP A 493 58.77 -76.12 -5.82
CA ASP A 493 57.50 -76.25 -5.09
C ASP A 493 56.27 -76.14 -6.02
N VAL A 494 56.39 -75.40 -7.13
CA VAL A 494 55.29 -75.21 -8.09
C VAL A 494 55.42 -76.13 -9.28
N LEU A 495 56.59 -76.15 -9.93
CA LEU A 495 56.84 -76.96 -11.12
C LEU A 495 57.21 -78.41 -10.80
N LEU A 496 57.68 -78.69 -9.58
CA LEU A 496 58.22 -80.00 -9.14
C LEU A 496 59.44 -80.43 -9.95
N ILE A 497 60.32 -79.46 -10.22
CA ILE A 497 61.60 -79.66 -10.90
C ILE A 497 62.71 -79.61 -9.85
N GLU A 498 63.62 -80.57 -9.87
CA GLU A 498 64.85 -80.56 -9.07
C GLU A 498 65.87 -79.58 -9.68
N PRO A 499 66.06 -78.36 -9.14
CA PRO A 499 66.76 -77.30 -9.85
C PRO A 499 68.24 -77.63 -10.13
N PHE A 500 68.90 -78.29 -9.18
CA PHE A 500 70.29 -78.74 -9.32
C PHE A 500 70.44 -80.00 -10.19
N ALA A 501 69.38 -80.75 -10.48
CA ALA A 501 69.46 -81.84 -11.45
C ALA A 501 69.32 -81.33 -12.89
N VAL A 502 68.51 -80.27 -13.08
CA VAL A 502 68.14 -79.75 -14.40
C VAL A 502 69.13 -78.71 -14.94
N SER A 503 69.60 -77.78 -14.11
CA SER A 503 70.42 -76.67 -14.58
C SER A 503 71.91 -76.91 -14.39
N GLU A 504 72.63 -77.12 -15.50
CA GLU A 504 74.11 -77.17 -15.51
C GLU A 504 74.67 -75.80 -15.11
N ARG A 505 74.01 -74.72 -15.53
CA ARG A 505 74.46 -73.37 -15.21
C ARG A 505 74.32 -73.03 -13.73
N LEU A 506 73.21 -73.41 -13.09
CA LEU A 506 73.04 -73.28 -11.65
C LEU A 506 74.13 -74.07 -10.91
N ASN A 507 74.42 -75.31 -11.32
CA ASN A 507 75.51 -76.10 -10.73
C ASN A 507 76.88 -75.42 -10.87
N LYS A 508 77.19 -74.82 -12.01
CA LYS A 508 78.45 -74.10 -12.21
C LYS A 508 78.56 -72.87 -11.29
N TYR A 509 77.45 -72.20 -10.99
CA TYR A 509 77.42 -70.99 -10.18
C TYR A 509 77.34 -71.28 -8.67
N ALA A 510 76.40 -72.14 -8.26
CA ALA A 510 76.00 -72.42 -6.89
C ALA A 510 76.15 -73.90 -6.47
N GLY A 511 76.75 -74.77 -7.30
CA GLY A 511 77.14 -76.13 -6.89
C GLY A 511 78.43 -76.15 -6.07
N ASP A 512 78.98 -77.35 -5.80
CA ASP A 512 80.14 -77.52 -4.90
C ASP A 512 81.35 -76.65 -5.26
N LYS A 513 81.66 -76.60 -6.55
CA LYS A 513 82.77 -75.82 -7.13
C LYS A 513 82.38 -74.38 -7.49
N GLY A 514 81.13 -74.01 -7.23
CA GLY A 514 80.57 -72.69 -7.52
C GLY A 514 81.18 -71.58 -6.66
N ARG A 515 81.10 -70.35 -7.18
CA ARG A 515 81.61 -69.13 -6.53
C ARG A 515 80.53 -68.32 -5.80
N CYS A 516 79.25 -68.72 -5.90
CA CYS A 516 78.16 -68.06 -5.19
C CYS A 516 78.39 -68.07 -3.67
N SER A 517 78.24 -66.91 -3.02
CA SER A 517 78.36 -66.77 -1.57
C SER A 517 77.30 -67.57 -0.80
N TYR A 518 76.12 -67.76 -1.38
CA TYR A 518 74.98 -68.44 -0.76
C TYR A 518 74.78 -69.89 -1.25
N LYS A 519 75.81 -70.50 -1.87
CA LYS A 519 75.71 -71.85 -2.43
C LYS A 519 75.28 -72.92 -1.42
N ASN A 520 75.76 -72.83 -0.18
CA ASN A 520 75.42 -73.80 0.86
C ASN A 520 73.92 -73.73 1.19
N LEU A 521 73.38 -72.52 1.32
CA LEU A 521 71.94 -72.29 1.54
C LEU A 521 71.11 -72.85 0.38
N PHE A 522 71.48 -72.55 -0.86
CA PHE A 522 70.73 -73.05 -2.02
C PHE A 522 70.77 -74.57 -2.13
N LYS A 523 71.90 -75.19 -1.84
CA LYS A 523 72.01 -76.65 -1.83
C LYS A 523 71.19 -77.29 -0.73
N GLU A 524 71.25 -76.75 0.49
CA GLU A 524 70.45 -77.26 1.61
C GLU A 524 68.94 -77.22 1.30
N TRP A 525 68.51 -76.20 0.55
CA TRP A 525 67.10 -75.96 0.28
C TRP A 525 66.56 -76.66 -0.98
N PHE A 526 67.40 -76.92 -1.98
CA PHE A 526 66.95 -77.31 -3.32
C PHE A 526 67.79 -78.38 -4.03
N ALA A 527 68.89 -78.87 -3.45
CA ALA A 527 69.75 -79.88 -4.08
C ALA A 527 69.41 -81.31 -3.66
#